data_AF-A0A970BI10-F1
#
_entry.id   AF-A0A970BI10-F1
#
_cell.length_a   1.000
_cell.length_b   1.000
_cell.length_c   1.000
_cell.angle_alpha   90.00
_cell.angle_beta   90.00
_cell.angle_gamma   90.00
#
_symmetry.space_group_name_H-M   'P 1'
#
loop_
_entity.id
_entity.type
_entity.pdbx_description
1 polymer ?
#
loop_
_entity_poly.entity_id
_entity_poly.type
_entity_poly.pdbx_seq_one_letter_code
_entity_poly.pdbx_strand_id
1 'polypeptide(L)'
;MKRLLVVVICLLLTFSLVGCGGAETAQQPEKSPAADEAGVPAASGDKQAAICDSYESFSDAKDAYEKNILKASKDHEVVSINQSLVTAFELKILHYLLPLNYLGQSIKTTGNFDMDMEVLMFETGWADNVNLIDNGDGSYQVTGEKEENKWKVDVAYDVATDSLRLVGYQNDVLVIVFEYCKIGNGYAAQYYFENVTDNIEFQPVYKWCTYRTIFEGNNGSSSRFEGVEEPDSIYKNAPDAETFISGATQWLTITDGSFIGKLNGKEF
;
A
#
# COMPACT_ATOMS: atom_id res chain seq x y z
N MET A 1 25.62 -21.67 -10.59
CA MET A 1 25.04 -20.31 -10.52
C MET A 1 25.34 -19.57 -9.21
N LYS A 2 25.23 -20.19 -8.03
CA LYS A 2 25.53 -19.51 -6.73
C LYS A 2 26.98 -19.00 -6.57
N ARG A 3 27.98 -19.66 -7.17
CA ARG A 3 29.39 -19.21 -7.11
C ARG A 3 29.71 -18.05 -8.05
N LEU A 4 28.92 -17.84 -9.11
CA LEU A 4 29.11 -16.73 -10.05
C LEU A 4 28.60 -15.42 -9.44
N LEU A 5 27.48 -15.50 -8.70
CA LEU A 5 26.84 -14.36 -8.05
C LEU A 5 27.73 -13.71 -6.97
N VAL A 6 28.45 -14.53 -6.19
CA VAL A 6 29.38 -14.04 -5.15
C VAL A 6 30.56 -13.29 -5.75
N VAL A 7 31.07 -13.74 -6.91
CA VAL A 7 32.20 -13.08 -7.59
C VAL A 7 31.79 -11.72 -8.16
N VAL A 8 30.56 -11.60 -8.70
CA VAL A 8 30.02 -10.33 -9.22
C VAL A 8 29.80 -9.31 -8.10
N ILE A 9 29.31 -9.74 -6.94
CA ILE A 9 29.10 -8.85 -5.78
C ILE A 9 30.43 -8.37 -5.20
N CYS A 10 31.47 -9.23 -5.16
CA CYS A 10 32.80 -8.81 -4.71
C CYS A 10 33.48 -7.82 -5.66
N LEU A 11 33.25 -7.94 -6.98
CA LEU A 11 33.81 -7.02 -7.98
C LEU A 11 33.16 -5.62 -7.91
N LEU A 12 31.86 -5.53 -7.63
CA LEU A 12 31.15 -4.24 -7.53
C LEU A 12 31.58 -3.43 -6.28
N LEU A 13 31.97 -4.09 -5.20
CA LEU A 13 32.44 -3.44 -3.97
C LEU A 13 33.86 -2.83 -4.11
N THR A 14 34.63 -3.22 -5.13
CA THR A 14 35.99 -2.67 -5.34
C THR A 14 36.01 -1.37 -6.14
N PHE A 15 34.92 -0.98 -6.80
CA PHE A 15 34.84 0.24 -7.61
C PHE A 15 34.40 1.50 -6.84
N SER A 16 34.04 1.40 -5.57
CA SER A 16 33.55 2.53 -4.76
C SER A 16 34.64 3.24 -3.94
N LEU A 17 35.92 2.94 -4.14
CA LEU A 17 37.03 3.52 -3.36
C LEU A 17 38.01 4.42 -4.15
N VAL A 18 37.68 4.87 -5.36
CA VAL A 18 38.50 5.87 -6.07
C VAL A 18 37.62 6.95 -6.67
N GLY A 19 37.68 8.17 -6.15
CA GLY A 19 37.01 9.31 -6.78
C GLY A 19 36.80 10.54 -5.91
N CYS A 20 37.80 10.97 -5.14
CA CYS A 20 37.84 12.32 -4.58
C CYS A 20 39.15 12.97 -5.03
N GLY A 21 39.07 14.06 -5.81
CA GLY A 21 40.23 14.91 -6.07
C GLY A 21 40.22 15.64 -7.43
N GLY A 22 40.11 16.96 -7.37
CA GLY A 22 40.90 17.87 -8.20
C GLY A 22 40.23 18.44 -9.45
N ALA A 23 39.92 19.74 -9.40
CA ALA A 23 39.63 20.57 -10.57
C ALA A 23 40.93 20.95 -11.30
N GLU A 24 40.92 20.94 -12.64
CA GLU A 24 41.79 21.79 -13.45
C GLU A 24 41.17 22.04 -14.84
N THR A 25 41.29 23.29 -15.27
CA THR A 25 40.71 23.88 -16.48
C THR A 25 41.59 23.61 -17.70
N ALA A 26 41.03 23.20 -18.86
CA ALA A 26 41.52 23.64 -20.18
C ALA A 26 40.63 23.22 -21.36
N GLN A 27 40.21 24.24 -22.10
CA GLN A 27 40.11 24.37 -23.57
C GLN A 27 39.10 23.57 -24.41
N GLN A 28 38.14 24.37 -24.91
CA GLN A 28 37.33 24.21 -26.12
C GLN A 28 38.17 24.13 -27.41
N PRO A 29 37.73 23.34 -28.40
CA PRO A 29 37.49 23.86 -29.77
C PRO A 29 36.17 23.30 -30.34
N GLU A 30 35.21 24.14 -30.72
CA GLU A 30 34.92 24.66 -32.08
C GLU A 30 33.58 24.11 -32.60
N LYS A 31 32.87 24.98 -33.32
CA LYS A 31 31.45 24.91 -33.66
C LYS A 31 31.18 24.18 -34.99
N SER A 32 30.12 23.35 -34.96
CA SER A 32 29.07 23.18 -36.00
C SER A 32 29.28 22.18 -37.16
N PRO A 33 28.19 21.70 -37.82
CA PRO A 33 26.76 22.05 -37.66
C PRO A 33 25.79 20.88 -37.40
N ALA A 34 24.54 21.28 -37.15
CA ALA A 34 23.35 20.49 -36.86
C ALA A 34 23.06 19.33 -37.82
N ALA A 35 22.48 18.27 -37.26
CA ALA A 35 21.67 17.28 -37.96
C ALA A 35 20.36 17.09 -37.18
N ASP A 36 19.25 17.10 -37.93
CA ASP A 36 17.85 17.01 -37.51
C ASP A 36 17.57 16.09 -36.32
N GLU A 37 17.10 16.66 -35.22
CA GLU A 37 16.22 15.93 -34.31
C GLU A 37 14.81 15.95 -34.92
N ALA A 38 14.49 14.84 -35.59
CA ALA A 38 13.12 14.45 -35.88
C ALA A 38 12.31 14.49 -34.58
N GLY A 39 11.18 15.20 -34.63
CA GLY A 39 10.39 15.61 -33.48
C GLY A 39 10.16 14.52 -32.43
N VAL A 40 10.66 14.79 -31.23
CA VAL A 40 10.04 14.29 -30.00
C VAL A 40 8.69 15.00 -29.90
N PRO A 41 7.54 14.30 -29.87
CA PRO A 41 6.28 14.94 -29.56
C PRO A 41 6.41 15.57 -28.18
N ALA A 42 6.11 16.86 -28.10
CA ALA A 42 5.98 17.57 -26.84
C ALA A 42 5.06 16.75 -25.92
N ALA A 43 5.56 16.40 -24.74
CA ALA A 43 4.77 15.87 -23.66
C ALA A 43 3.69 16.90 -23.30
N SER A 44 2.48 16.70 -23.79
CA SER A 44 1.30 17.43 -23.38
C SER A 44 0.29 16.42 -22.86
N GLY A 45 0.10 16.42 -21.56
CA GLY A 45 -0.90 15.65 -20.86
C GLY A 45 -0.47 15.52 -19.41
N ASP A 46 -1.28 16.04 -18.49
CA ASP A 46 -1.04 15.95 -17.05
C ASP A 46 -0.53 14.57 -16.67
N LYS A 47 0.54 14.52 -15.87
CA LYS A 47 1.15 13.27 -15.40
C LYS A 47 0.05 12.45 -14.72
N GLN A 48 -0.44 11.41 -15.39
CA GLN A 48 -1.47 10.53 -14.84
C GLN A 48 -0.94 10.00 -13.51
N ALA A 49 -1.65 10.26 -12.41
CA ALA A 49 -1.20 9.83 -11.09
C ALA A 49 -1.10 8.30 -11.07
N ALA A 50 0.10 7.78 -10.82
CA ALA A 50 0.33 6.35 -10.75
C ALA A 50 -0.26 5.80 -9.45
N ILE A 51 -1.03 4.70 -9.53
CA ILE A 51 -1.61 4.02 -8.35
C ILE A 51 -0.53 3.70 -7.33
N CYS A 52 0.65 3.26 -7.78
CA CYS A 52 1.78 2.98 -6.91
C CYS A 52 2.25 4.18 -6.09
N ASP A 53 2.23 5.40 -6.64
CA ASP A 53 2.66 6.61 -5.93
C ASP A 53 1.63 7.04 -4.87
N SER A 54 0.33 6.95 -5.20
CA SER A 54 -0.75 7.23 -4.25
C SER A 54 -0.79 6.18 -3.13
N TYR A 55 -0.64 4.90 -3.46
CA TYR A 55 -0.58 3.84 -2.47
C TYR A 55 0.65 3.96 -1.56
N GLU A 56 1.83 4.29 -2.11
CA GLU A 56 3.04 4.60 -1.34
C GLU A 56 2.79 5.75 -0.36
N SER A 57 2.16 6.84 -0.82
CA SER A 57 1.81 7.99 0.02
C SER A 57 0.85 7.63 1.16
N PHE A 58 -0.20 6.85 0.87
CA PHE A 58 -1.09 6.30 1.90
C PHE A 58 -0.34 5.42 2.89
N SER A 59 0.47 4.48 2.39
CA SER A 59 1.19 3.52 3.20
C SER A 59 2.15 4.23 4.15
N ASP A 60 2.92 5.20 3.66
CA ASP A 60 3.86 5.99 4.47
C ASP A 60 3.14 6.80 5.56
N ALA A 61 2.01 7.43 5.22
CA ALA A 61 1.21 8.19 6.17
C ALA A 61 0.64 7.29 7.28
N LYS A 62 0.11 6.12 6.90
CA LYS A 62 -0.41 5.12 7.84
C LYS A 62 0.71 4.58 8.74
N ASP A 63 1.86 4.27 8.16
CA ASP A 63 3.05 3.80 8.88
C ASP A 63 3.51 4.83 9.93
N ALA A 64 3.52 6.11 9.57
CA ALA A 64 3.88 7.19 10.49
C ALA A 64 2.89 7.31 11.65
N TYR A 65 1.58 7.24 11.35
CA TYR A 65 0.51 7.24 12.35
C TYR A 65 0.62 6.04 13.31
N GLU A 66 0.82 4.82 12.79
CA GLU A 66 0.95 3.62 13.63
C GLU A 66 2.24 3.63 14.47
N LYS A 67 3.35 4.13 13.92
CA LYS A 67 4.59 4.37 14.70
C LYS A 67 4.36 5.38 15.82
N ASN A 68 3.52 6.39 15.60
CA ASN A 68 3.15 7.36 16.65
C ASN A 68 2.35 6.69 17.78
N ILE A 69 1.35 5.86 17.46
CA ILE A 69 0.61 5.07 18.47
C ILE A 69 1.59 4.21 19.28
N LEU A 70 2.48 3.48 18.62
CA LEU A 70 3.47 2.63 19.29
C LEU A 70 4.39 3.45 20.21
N LYS A 71 4.80 4.64 19.79
CA LYS A 71 5.66 5.52 20.60
C LYS A 71 4.92 6.10 21.80
N ALA A 72 3.72 6.62 21.60
CA ALA A 72 2.92 7.26 22.64
C ALA A 72 2.39 6.25 23.67
N SER A 73 2.17 5.00 23.25
CA SER A 73 1.60 3.96 24.12
C SER A 73 2.57 3.37 25.15
N LYS A 74 3.88 3.69 25.09
CA LYS A 74 4.92 3.07 25.94
C LYS A 74 4.59 3.04 27.43
N ASP A 75 4.00 4.13 27.94
CA ASP A 75 3.62 4.25 29.36
C ASP A 75 2.12 4.00 29.59
N HIS A 76 1.38 3.63 28.55
CA HIS A 76 -0.03 3.31 28.60
C HIS A 76 -0.23 1.79 28.59
N GLU A 77 -0.43 1.20 29.78
CA GLU A 77 -0.54 -0.26 29.99
C GLU A 77 -1.50 -0.95 29.01
N VAL A 78 -2.71 -0.39 28.82
CA VAL A 78 -3.71 -1.03 27.95
C VAL A 78 -3.31 -0.97 26.48
N VAL A 79 -2.97 0.21 25.96
CA VAL A 79 -2.66 0.41 24.55
C VAL A 79 -1.35 -0.29 24.15
N SER A 80 -0.30 -0.20 24.96
CA SER A 80 1.00 -0.84 24.65
C SER A 80 0.88 -2.34 24.38
N ILE A 81 0.02 -3.02 25.13
CA ILE A 81 -0.21 -4.46 25.02
C ILE A 81 -1.19 -4.80 23.90
N ASN A 82 -2.23 -3.97 23.70
CA ASN A 82 -3.41 -4.37 22.92
C ASN A 82 -3.62 -3.59 21.60
N GLN A 83 -2.77 -2.63 21.24
CA GLN A 83 -2.92 -1.85 19.99
C GLN A 83 -2.97 -2.71 18.71
N SER A 84 -2.36 -3.91 18.73
CA SER A 84 -2.42 -4.84 17.60
C SER A 84 -3.84 -5.33 17.32
N LEU A 85 -4.76 -5.29 18.29
CA LEU A 85 -6.16 -5.66 18.11
C LEU A 85 -6.91 -4.75 17.12
N VAL A 86 -6.40 -3.55 16.85
CA VAL A 86 -7.01 -2.58 15.92
C VAL A 86 -6.10 -2.23 14.75
N THR A 87 -4.99 -2.95 14.58
CA THR A 87 -4.04 -2.76 13.48
C THR A 87 -4.25 -3.84 12.43
N ALA A 88 -4.54 -3.43 11.19
CA ALA A 88 -4.70 -4.35 10.07
C ALA A 88 -3.34 -4.83 9.54
N PHE A 89 -2.67 -5.71 10.29
CA PHE A 89 -1.41 -6.32 9.87
C PHE A 89 -1.48 -7.84 9.95
N GLU A 90 -1.67 -8.48 8.79
CA GLU A 90 -1.65 -9.93 8.67
C GLU A 90 -0.88 -10.36 7.43
N LEU A 91 0.07 -11.29 7.60
CA LEU A 91 0.85 -11.82 6.48
C LEU A 91 -0.04 -12.41 5.38
N LYS A 92 -1.21 -12.93 5.76
CA LYS A 92 -2.19 -13.52 4.84
C LYS A 92 -2.76 -12.53 3.82
N ILE A 93 -2.91 -11.25 4.20
CA ILE A 93 -3.49 -10.23 3.31
C ILE A 93 -2.45 -9.49 2.48
N LEU A 94 -1.17 -9.50 2.90
CA LEU A 94 -0.10 -8.76 2.22
C LEU A 94 0.02 -9.14 0.74
N HIS A 95 -0.13 -10.43 0.42
CA HIS A 95 -0.03 -10.91 -0.96
C HIS A 95 -1.03 -10.23 -1.92
N TYR A 96 -2.22 -9.86 -1.41
CA TYR A 96 -3.26 -9.21 -2.20
C TYR A 96 -3.06 -7.71 -2.34
N LEU A 97 -2.30 -7.09 -1.42
CA LEU A 97 -1.99 -5.66 -1.47
C LEU A 97 -0.74 -5.38 -2.32
N LEU A 98 0.13 -6.38 -2.53
CA LEU A 98 1.35 -6.25 -3.34
C LEU A 98 1.11 -5.64 -4.74
N PRO A 99 0.05 -6.03 -5.50
CA PRO A 99 -0.28 -5.41 -6.77
C PRO A 99 -0.31 -3.88 -6.80
N LEU A 100 -0.70 -3.25 -5.69
CA LEU A 100 -0.78 -1.80 -5.60
C LEU A 100 0.60 -1.11 -5.66
N ASN A 101 1.68 -1.84 -5.40
CA ASN A 101 3.05 -1.33 -5.56
C ASN A 101 3.55 -1.39 -7.01
N TYR A 102 2.89 -2.18 -7.87
CA TYR A 102 3.28 -2.39 -9.26
C TYR A 102 2.44 -1.53 -10.21
N LEU A 103 1.13 -1.43 -9.98
CA LEU A 103 0.23 -0.68 -10.86
C LEU A 103 0.69 0.77 -11.08
N GLY A 104 1.10 1.07 -12.31
CA GLY A 104 1.54 2.41 -12.72
C GLY A 104 3.05 2.65 -12.56
N GLN A 105 3.84 1.62 -12.26
CA GLN A 105 5.30 1.74 -12.21
C GLN A 105 5.92 2.08 -13.57
N SER A 106 5.32 1.65 -14.66
CA SER A 106 5.71 2.07 -16.02
C SER A 106 5.58 3.58 -16.18
N ILE A 107 4.48 4.18 -15.69
CA ILE A 107 4.26 5.63 -15.67
C ILE A 107 5.30 6.31 -14.78
N LYS A 108 5.55 5.77 -13.58
CA LYS A 108 6.57 6.31 -12.65
C LYS A 108 7.97 6.33 -13.28
N THR A 109 8.32 5.27 -14.00
CA THR A 109 9.67 5.05 -14.54
C THR A 109 9.90 5.75 -15.88
N THR A 110 8.92 5.69 -16.78
CA THR A 110 9.08 6.10 -18.19
C THR A 110 8.22 7.31 -18.57
N GLY A 111 7.26 7.68 -17.71
CA GLY A 111 6.28 8.73 -17.97
C GLY A 111 5.04 8.26 -18.74
N ASN A 112 5.01 7.02 -19.23
CA ASN A 112 3.89 6.46 -19.98
C ASN A 112 3.51 5.08 -19.44
N PHE A 113 2.22 4.72 -19.58
CA PHE A 113 1.77 3.38 -19.25
C PHE A 113 2.26 2.39 -20.31
N ASP A 114 2.91 1.32 -19.87
CA ASP A 114 3.45 0.25 -20.71
C ASP A 114 3.00 -1.10 -20.14
N MET A 115 2.06 -1.75 -20.83
CA MET A 115 1.45 -3.00 -20.38
C MET A 115 2.49 -4.14 -20.22
N ASP A 116 3.45 -4.24 -21.12
CA ASP A 116 4.44 -5.32 -21.09
C ASP A 116 5.38 -5.15 -19.89
N MET A 117 5.75 -3.90 -19.58
CA MET A 117 6.54 -3.57 -18.39
C MET A 117 5.78 -3.85 -17.09
N GLU A 118 4.50 -3.49 -17.01
CA GLU A 118 3.66 -3.77 -15.83
C GLU A 118 3.56 -5.29 -15.60
N VAL A 119 3.19 -6.05 -16.63
CA VAL A 119 3.09 -7.52 -16.57
C VAL A 119 4.41 -8.14 -16.13
N LEU A 120 5.54 -7.70 -16.69
CA LEU A 120 6.87 -8.19 -16.30
C LEU A 120 7.17 -7.97 -14.81
N MET A 121 6.78 -6.83 -14.24
CA MET A 121 6.97 -6.56 -12.81
C MET A 121 6.09 -7.47 -11.94
N PHE A 122 4.83 -7.66 -12.34
CA PHE A 122 3.94 -8.60 -11.67
C PHE A 122 4.47 -10.04 -11.71
N GLU A 123 4.96 -10.48 -12.87
CA GLU A 123 5.54 -11.82 -13.03
C GLU A 123 6.81 -12.02 -12.20
N THR A 124 7.59 -10.95 -12.03
CA THR A 124 8.80 -10.99 -11.21
C THR A 124 8.50 -11.03 -9.71
N GLY A 125 7.44 -10.33 -9.28
CA GLY A 125 7.25 -9.98 -7.87
C GLY A 125 5.98 -10.47 -7.20
N TRP A 126 5.02 -11.04 -7.94
CA TRP A 126 3.69 -11.39 -7.41
C TRP A 126 3.26 -12.81 -7.75
N ALA A 127 3.02 -13.12 -9.03
CA ALA A 127 2.45 -14.39 -9.49
C ALA A 127 3.00 -14.78 -10.86
N ASP A 128 2.86 -16.04 -11.27
CA ASP A 128 3.17 -16.50 -12.63
C ASP A 128 1.97 -16.28 -13.57
N ASN A 129 2.21 -16.33 -14.89
CA ASN A 129 1.19 -16.25 -15.95
C ASN A 129 0.22 -15.07 -15.76
N VAL A 130 0.78 -13.88 -15.55
CA VAL A 130 -0.02 -12.71 -15.19
C VAL A 130 -0.79 -12.21 -16.40
N ASN A 131 -2.06 -11.88 -16.18
CA ASN A 131 -2.86 -11.12 -17.13
C ASN A 131 -3.37 -9.85 -16.42
N LEU A 132 -3.05 -8.71 -17.02
CA LEU A 132 -3.44 -7.38 -16.57
C LEU A 132 -4.40 -6.77 -17.58
N ILE A 133 -5.54 -6.29 -17.10
CA ILE A 133 -6.55 -5.59 -17.90
C ILE A 133 -6.67 -4.17 -17.33
N ASP A 134 -6.46 -3.17 -18.18
CA ASP A 134 -6.85 -1.78 -17.93
C ASP A 134 -8.21 -1.53 -18.57
N ASN A 135 -9.21 -1.15 -17.77
CA ASN A 135 -10.57 -0.90 -18.26
C ASN A 135 -10.76 0.53 -18.82
N GLY A 136 -9.75 1.39 -18.76
CA GLY A 136 -9.76 2.75 -19.30
C GLY A 136 -10.51 3.77 -18.45
N ASP A 137 -10.97 3.39 -17.25
CA ASP A 137 -11.74 4.24 -16.32
C ASP A 137 -11.08 4.38 -14.94
N GLY A 138 -9.80 4.02 -14.84
CA GLY A 138 -9.07 3.96 -13.56
C GLY A 138 -9.27 2.65 -12.80
N SER A 139 -9.97 1.68 -13.38
CA SER A 139 -10.05 0.31 -12.85
C SER A 139 -9.18 -0.68 -13.61
N TYR A 140 -8.66 -1.65 -12.87
CA TYR A 140 -7.77 -2.70 -13.35
C TYR A 140 -8.24 -4.04 -12.83
N GLN A 141 -8.03 -5.09 -13.62
CA GLN A 141 -8.11 -6.47 -13.16
C GLN A 141 -6.77 -7.14 -13.37
N VAL A 142 -6.23 -7.73 -12.31
CA VAL A 142 -4.97 -8.49 -12.36
C VAL A 142 -5.27 -9.92 -11.96
N THR A 143 -4.93 -10.86 -12.81
CA THR A 143 -4.97 -12.29 -12.49
C THR A 143 -3.57 -12.87 -12.59
N GLY A 144 -3.29 -13.86 -11.76
CA GLY A 144 -2.05 -14.65 -11.85
C GLY A 144 -2.24 -15.97 -11.13
N GLU A 145 -1.29 -16.87 -11.29
CA GLU A 145 -1.31 -18.17 -10.62
C GLU A 145 0.04 -18.49 -10.03
N LYS A 146 0.05 -19.29 -8.97
CA LYS A 146 1.28 -19.80 -8.39
C LYS A 146 0.97 -21.09 -7.66
N GLU A 147 1.72 -22.14 -7.99
CA GLU A 147 1.46 -23.49 -7.50
C GLU A 147 0.03 -23.93 -7.83
N GLU A 148 -0.80 -24.27 -6.84
CA GLU A 148 -2.19 -24.68 -7.02
C GLU A 148 -3.19 -23.52 -6.86
N ASN A 149 -2.70 -22.29 -6.63
CA ASN A 149 -3.54 -21.13 -6.34
C ASN A 149 -3.67 -20.21 -7.55
N LYS A 150 -4.91 -19.77 -7.78
CA LYS A 150 -5.25 -18.70 -8.72
C LYS A 150 -5.63 -17.46 -7.94
N TRP A 151 -5.04 -16.34 -8.30
CA TRP A 151 -5.25 -15.05 -7.65
C TRP A 151 -5.92 -14.11 -8.63
N LYS A 152 -6.88 -13.34 -8.13
CA LYS A 152 -7.51 -12.24 -8.86
C LYS A 152 -7.60 -11.04 -7.94
N VAL A 153 -7.20 -9.89 -8.44
CA VAL A 153 -7.32 -8.60 -7.75
C VAL A 153 -8.01 -7.63 -8.69
N ASP A 154 -9.17 -7.14 -8.28
CA ASP A 154 -9.89 -6.08 -8.95
C ASP A 154 -9.59 -4.76 -8.21
N VAL A 155 -9.07 -3.77 -8.92
CA VAL A 155 -8.68 -2.46 -8.38
C VAL A 155 -9.50 -1.37 -9.05
N ALA A 156 -10.02 -0.43 -8.28
CA ALA A 156 -10.62 0.81 -8.77
C ALA A 156 -9.94 1.98 -8.07
N TYR A 157 -9.40 2.92 -8.85
CA TYR A 157 -8.73 4.11 -8.34
C TYR A 157 -9.35 5.37 -8.90
N ASP A 158 -9.55 6.36 -8.02
CA ASP A 158 -10.04 7.68 -8.38
C ASP A 158 -8.99 8.74 -8.02
N VAL A 159 -8.45 9.38 -9.05
CA VAL A 159 -7.42 10.42 -8.91
C VAL A 159 -7.96 11.71 -8.30
N ALA A 160 -9.25 12.03 -8.48
CA ALA A 160 -9.82 13.29 -8.03
C ALA A 160 -9.98 13.30 -6.51
N THR A 161 -10.32 12.15 -5.91
CA THR A 161 -10.47 11.99 -4.46
C THR A 161 -9.32 11.26 -3.79
N ASP A 162 -8.28 10.85 -4.54
CA ASP A 162 -7.18 9.98 -4.08
C ASP A 162 -7.75 8.83 -3.21
N SER A 163 -8.60 8.03 -3.85
CA SER A 163 -9.29 6.92 -3.20
C SER A 163 -9.16 5.66 -4.02
N LEU A 164 -9.09 4.53 -3.35
CA LEU A 164 -8.88 3.23 -3.96
C LEU A 164 -9.79 2.20 -3.33
N ARG A 165 -10.30 1.29 -4.15
CA ARG A 165 -10.89 0.02 -3.72
C ARG A 165 -10.15 -1.14 -4.37
N LEU A 166 -9.84 -2.14 -3.58
CA LEU A 166 -9.25 -3.41 -3.99
C LEU A 166 -10.12 -4.55 -3.49
N VAL A 167 -10.43 -5.50 -4.35
CA VAL A 167 -11.10 -6.75 -4.00
C VAL A 167 -10.23 -7.92 -4.44
N GLY A 168 -9.80 -8.74 -3.48
CA GLY A 168 -8.89 -9.85 -3.68
C GLY A 168 -9.57 -11.20 -3.54
N TYR A 169 -9.31 -12.10 -4.48
CA TYR A 169 -9.83 -13.46 -4.53
C TYR A 169 -8.70 -14.49 -4.65
N GLN A 170 -8.92 -15.65 -4.04
CA GLN A 170 -8.11 -16.85 -4.24
C GLN A 170 -9.01 -18.01 -4.63
N ASN A 171 -8.73 -18.65 -5.76
CA ASN A 171 -9.54 -19.74 -6.30
C ASN A 171 -11.04 -19.37 -6.36
N ASP A 172 -11.32 -18.14 -6.83
CA ASP A 172 -12.66 -17.54 -6.93
C ASP A 172 -13.38 -17.28 -5.59
N VAL A 173 -12.71 -17.47 -4.46
CA VAL A 173 -13.22 -17.15 -3.12
C VAL A 173 -12.73 -15.78 -2.68
N LEU A 174 -13.63 -14.91 -2.19
CA LEU A 174 -13.28 -13.61 -1.61
C LEU A 174 -12.37 -13.79 -0.40
N VAL A 175 -11.26 -13.06 -0.37
CA VAL A 175 -10.32 -13.07 0.77
C VAL A 175 -10.15 -11.70 1.41
N ILE A 176 -10.19 -10.63 0.61
CA ILE A 176 -10.07 -9.27 1.15
C ILE A 176 -10.86 -8.26 0.33
N VAL A 177 -11.47 -7.31 1.04
CA VAL A 177 -11.77 -5.98 0.51
C VAL A 177 -10.89 -4.98 1.24
N PHE A 178 -10.15 -4.16 0.49
CA PHE A 178 -9.31 -3.09 1.02
C PHE A 178 -9.70 -1.78 0.35
N GLU A 179 -9.84 -0.73 1.15
CA GLU A 179 -10.11 0.60 0.64
C GLU A 179 -9.33 1.66 1.41
N TYR A 180 -8.95 2.73 0.71
CA TYR A 180 -8.58 3.99 1.34
C TYR A 180 -9.19 5.18 0.61
N CYS A 181 -9.33 6.29 1.32
CA CYS A 181 -9.72 7.58 0.77
C CYS A 181 -8.96 8.68 1.50
N LYS A 182 -8.38 9.61 0.75
CA LYS A 182 -7.72 10.79 1.32
C LYS A 182 -8.74 11.71 2.00
N ILE A 183 -8.38 12.20 3.18
CA ILE A 183 -9.15 13.19 3.94
C ILE A 183 -8.18 14.27 4.42
N GLY A 184 -8.49 15.54 4.17
CA GLY A 184 -7.61 16.66 4.56
C GLY A 184 -6.11 16.36 4.35
N ASN A 185 -5.37 16.21 5.45
CA ASN A 185 -3.93 15.88 5.46
C ASN A 185 -3.58 14.43 5.83
N GLY A 186 -4.55 13.53 5.87
CA GLY A 186 -4.36 12.10 6.12
C GLY A 186 -5.33 11.24 5.32
N TYR A 187 -5.76 10.12 5.92
CA TYR A 187 -6.51 9.08 5.21
C TYR A 187 -7.55 8.41 6.11
N ALA A 188 -8.63 7.96 5.50
CA ALA A 188 -9.49 6.90 6.00
C ALA A 188 -9.18 5.61 5.26
N ALA A 189 -9.17 4.47 5.95
CA ALA A 189 -8.94 3.16 5.38
C ALA A 189 -9.81 2.09 6.05
N GLN A 190 -10.22 1.10 5.27
CA GLN A 190 -10.85 -0.11 5.79
C GLN A 190 -10.33 -1.38 5.14
N TYR A 191 -10.20 -2.43 5.96
CA TYR A 191 -9.78 -3.77 5.57
C TYR A 191 -10.84 -4.75 6.06
N TYR A 192 -11.45 -5.49 5.15
CA TYR A 192 -12.43 -6.53 5.44
C TYR A 192 -11.88 -7.88 5.01
N PHE A 193 -11.57 -8.73 5.99
CA PHE A 193 -11.00 -10.05 5.77
C PHE A 193 -11.24 -10.96 6.99
N GLU A 194 -11.08 -12.27 6.80
CA GLU A 194 -11.22 -13.23 7.89
C GLU A 194 -10.00 -13.21 8.83
N ASN A 195 -10.23 -13.03 10.14
CA ASN A 195 -9.18 -13.04 11.15
C ASN A 195 -9.63 -13.79 12.42
N VAL A 196 -8.66 -14.20 13.24
CA VAL A 196 -8.87 -14.86 14.53
C VAL A 196 -9.49 -13.87 15.52
N THR A 197 -10.66 -14.19 16.05
CA THR A 197 -11.37 -13.39 17.06
C THR A 197 -11.31 -14.02 18.45
N ASP A 198 -11.08 -15.33 18.54
CA ASP A 198 -11.06 -16.06 19.81
C ASP A 198 -10.21 -17.33 19.70
N ASN A 199 -9.92 -17.96 20.84
CA ASN A 199 -9.28 -19.28 20.92
C ASN A 199 -10.08 -20.17 21.89
N ILE A 200 -10.88 -21.09 21.34
CA ILE A 200 -11.67 -22.06 22.12
C ILE A 200 -10.91 -23.38 22.13
N GLU A 201 -10.58 -23.91 23.32
CA GLU A 201 -9.86 -25.19 23.46
C GLU A 201 -8.55 -25.25 22.62
N PHE A 202 -7.80 -24.14 22.59
CA PHE A 202 -6.57 -23.98 21.79
C PHE A 202 -6.77 -24.04 20.27
N GLN A 203 -8.01 -23.91 19.79
CA GLN A 203 -8.33 -23.77 18.37
C GLN A 203 -8.72 -22.34 18.04
N PRO A 204 -8.10 -21.72 17.02
CA PRO A 204 -8.46 -20.36 16.61
C PRO A 204 -9.86 -20.34 16.01
N VAL A 205 -10.68 -19.41 16.48
CA VAL A 205 -11.99 -19.10 15.91
C VAL A 205 -11.84 -17.96 14.93
N TYR A 206 -12.18 -18.22 13.67
CA TYR A 206 -12.13 -17.23 12.60
C TYR A 206 -13.50 -16.59 12.38
N LYS A 207 -13.49 -15.27 12.15
CA LYS A 207 -14.66 -14.51 11.70
C LYS A 207 -14.22 -13.43 10.73
N TRP A 208 -15.12 -13.01 9.87
CA TRP A 208 -14.97 -11.79 9.09
C TRP A 208 -14.85 -10.59 10.02
N CYS A 209 -13.78 -9.83 9.84
CA CYS A 209 -13.48 -8.64 10.63
C CYS A 209 -13.34 -7.44 9.70
N THR A 210 -13.82 -6.29 10.16
CA THR A 210 -13.49 -5.01 9.52
C THR A 210 -12.52 -4.25 10.43
N TYR A 211 -11.35 -3.91 9.92
CA TYR A 211 -10.45 -2.95 10.53
C TYR A 211 -10.68 -1.59 9.87
N ARG A 212 -10.85 -0.54 10.67
CA ARG A 212 -11.04 0.82 10.19
C ARG A 212 -10.05 1.75 10.85
N THR A 213 -9.42 2.60 10.06
CA THR A 213 -8.49 3.62 10.53
C THR A 213 -8.84 4.94 9.88
N ILE A 214 -8.86 6.02 10.65
CA ILE A 214 -9.06 7.38 10.14
C ILE A 214 -8.16 8.35 10.89
N PHE A 215 -7.34 9.11 10.17
CA PHE A 215 -6.31 9.93 10.81
C PHE A 215 -5.91 11.15 9.98
N GLU A 216 -5.41 12.17 10.66
CA GLU A 216 -4.71 13.31 10.09
C GLU A 216 -3.41 13.55 10.87
N GLY A 217 -2.27 13.26 10.22
CA GLY A 217 -0.97 13.30 10.88
C GLY A 217 -0.88 12.29 12.04
N ASN A 218 -0.66 12.81 13.25
CA ASN A 218 -0.46 11.98 14.45
C ASN A 218 -1.76 11.68 15.22
N ASN A 219 -2.87 12.31 14.84
CA ASN A 219 -4.14 12.22 15.52
C ASN A 219 -5.12 11.40 14.69
N GLY A 220 -5.93 10.58 15.33
CA GLY A 220 -6.86 9.70 14.62
C GLY A 220 -7.38 8.56 15.47
N SER A 221 -8.11 7.66 14.81
CA SER A 221 -8.74 6.50 15.43
C SER A 221 -8.45 5.24 14.64
N SER A 222 -8.29 4.13 15.37
CA SER A 222 -8.20 2.77 14.83
C SER A 222 -9.21 1.89 15.52
N SER A 223 -9.88 1.02 14.78
CA SER A 223 -10.95 0.18 15.30
C SER A 223 -11.05 -1.16 14.59
N ARG A 224 -11.62 -2.14 15.28
CA ARG A 224 -11.91 -3.48 14.78
C ARG A 224 -13.35 -3.87 15.11
N PHE A 225 -14.03 -4.38 14.10
CA PHE A 225 -15.35 -4.97 14.15
C PHE A 225 -15.21 -6.48 13.90
N GLU A 226 -15.92 -7.31 14.65
CA GLU A 226 -15.76 -8.77 14.61
C GLU A 226 -17.09 -9.46 14.29
N GLY A 227 -17.07 -10.43 13.36
CA GLY A 227 -18.27 -11.17 12.98
C GLY A 227 -19.32 -10.30 12.30
N VAL A 228 -18.86 -9.36 11.47
CA VAL A 228 -19.70 -8.42 10.70
C VAL A 228 -19.70 -8.79 9.22
N GLU A 229 -20.73 -8.35 8.52
CA GLU A 229 -20.79 -8.39 7.05
C GLU A 229 -19.82 -7.37 6.43
N GLU A 230 -19.67 -7.42 5.10
CA GLU A 230 -18.88 -6.45 4.35
C GLU A 230 -19.37 -5.02 4.65
N PRO A 231 -18.46 -4.09 4.99
CA PRO A 231 -18.83 -2.71 5.28
C PRO A 231 -19.26 -1.95 4.01
N ASP A 232 -20.05 -0.90 4.19
CA ASP A 232 -20.29 0.07 3.13
C ASP A 232 -18.97 0.63 2.58
N SER A 233 -18.90 0.82 1.26
CA SER A 233 -17.69 1.32 0.59
C SER A 233 -17.40 2.78 0.92
N ILE A 234 -16.13 3.08 1.20
CA ILE A 234 -15.60 4.45 1.32
C ILE A 234 -14.94 4.94 0.03
N TYR A 235 -14.97 4.16 -1.05
CA TYR A 235 -14.42 4.55 -2.34
C TYR A 235 -15.14 5.80 -2.86
N LYS A 236 -14.37 6.84 -3.19
CA LYS A 236 -14.84 8.19 -3.55
C LYS A 236 -15.68 8.92 -2.49
N ASN A 237 -15.83 8.34 -1.29
CA ASN A 237 -16.74 8.80 -0.26
C ASN A 237 -16.03 8.79 1.10
N ALA A 238 -15.31 9.87 1.39
CA ALA A 238 -14.66 10.05 2.68
C ALA A 238 -15.69 9.94 3.83
N PRO A 239 -15.47 9.05 4.81
CA PRO A 239 -16.37 8.89 5.93
C PRO A 239 -16.18 10.00 6.96
N ASP A 240 -17.21 10.24 7.78
CA ASP A 240 -17.07 11.04 8.98
C ASP A 240 -16.37 10.23 10.09
N ALA A 241 -15.47 10.87 10.84
CA ALA A 241 -14.59 10.19 11.78
C ALA A 241 -15.34 9.52 12.94
N GLU A 242 -16.37 10.18 13.48
CA GLU A 242 -17.12 9.67 14.63
C GLU A 242 -17.96 8.46 14.23
N THR A 243 -18.68 8.57 13.12
CA THR A 243 -19.53 7.49 12.60
C THR A 243 -18.72 6.29 12.09
N PHE A 244 -17.52 6.52 11.55
CA PHE A 244 -16.70 5.46 10.95
C PHE A 244 -16.26 4.39 11.96
N ILE A 245 -16.00 4.78 13.21
CA ILE A 245 -15.56 3.84 14.27
C ILE A 245 -16.69 3.43 15.23
N SER A 246 -17.88 4.01 15.08
CA SER A 246 -19.01 3.75 15.96
C SER A 246 -19.43 2.27 15.92
N GLY A 247 -19.66 1.67 17.09
CA GLY A 247 -20.06 0.27 17.22
C GLY A 247 -18.92 -0.74 17.15
N ALA A 248 -17.66 -0.30 17.09
CA ALA A 248 -16.51 -1.20 17.07
C ALA A 248 -16.41 -2.08 18.33
N THR A 249 -16.00 -3.34 18.15
CA THR A 249 -15.69 -4.26 19.24
C THR A 249 -14.49 -3.78 20.04
N GLN A 250 -13.47 -3.29 19.33
CA GLN A 250 -12.24 -2.73 19.87
C GLN A 250 -11.96 -1.41 19.16
N TRP A 251 -11.52 -0.39 19.89
CA TRP A 251 -11.12 0.88 19.29
C TRP A 251 -10.17 1.66 20.18
N LEU A 252 -9.39 2.53 19.56
CA LEU A 252 -8.63 3.58 20.24
C LEU A 252 -8.66 4.85 19.40
N THR A 253 -8.60 5.99 20.06
CA THR A 253 -8.37 7.30 19.48
C THR A 253 -7.16 7.92 20.17
N ILE A 254 -6.26 8.50 19.38
CA ILE A 254 -5.14 9.30 19.86
C ILE A 254 -5.33 10.76 19.46
N THR A 255 -5.27 11.65 20.45
CA THR A 255 -5.31 13.10 20.26
C THR A 255 -4.22 13.73 21.10
N ASP A 256 -3.28 14.41 20.46
CA ASP A 256 -2.17 15.10 21.10
C ASP A 256 -1.39 14.21 22.08
N GLY A 257 -1.21 12.94 21.69
CA GLY A 257 -0.51 11.91 22.47
C GLY A 257 -1.32 11.27 23.60
N SER A 258 -2.55 11.71 23.84
CA SER A 258 -3.46 11.10 24.82
C SER A 258 -4.37 10.09 24.15
N PHE A 259 -4.65 8.98 24.85
CA PHE A 259 -5.51 7.91 24.36
C PHE A 259 -6.87 7.93 25.04
N ILE A 260 -7.90 7.63 24.27
CA ILE A 260 -9.19 7.14 24.76
C ILE A 260 -9.55 5.87 23.99
N GLY A 261 -10.30 4.96 24.59
CA GLY A 261 -10.73 3.79 23.83
C GLY A 261 -11.24 2.63 24.66
N LYS A 262 -11.42 1.52 23.96
CA LYS A 262 -11.74 0.22 24.54
C LYS A 262 -10.95 -0.86 23.81
N LEU A 263 -10.01 -1.47 24.53
CA LEU A 263 -9.20 -2.58 24.01
C LEU A 263 -9.27 -3.74 24.99
N ASN A 264 -9.47 -4.94 24.44
CA ASN A 264 -9.63 -6.18 25.19
C ASN A 264 -10.65 -6.06 26.35
N GLY A 265 -11.75 -5.36 26.09
CA GLY A 265 -12.82 -5.13 27.07
C GLY A 265 -12.52 -4.08 28.16
N LYS A 266 -11.33 -3.48 28.20
CA LYS A 266 -10.95 -2.43 29.17
C LYS A 266 -11.06 -1.05 28.52
N GLU A 267 -11.84 -0.18 29.14
CA GLU A 267 -11.94 1.24 28.78
C GLU A 267 -10.78 2.03 29.41
N PHE A 268 -10.34 3.10 28.73
CA PHE A 268 -9.29 4.02 29.17
C PHE A 268 -9.50 5.42 28.57
#